data_AF-A0A6V7IBP1-F1
#
_entry.id   AF-A0A6V7IBP1-F1
#
_cell.length_a   1.000
_cell.length_b   1.000
_cell.length_c   1.000
_cell.angle_alpha   90.00
_cell.angle_beta   90.00
_cell.angle_gamma   90.00
#
_symmetry.space_group_name_H-M   'P 1'
#
loop_
_entity.id
_entity.type
_entity.pdbx_description
1 polymer ?
#
loop_
_entity_poly.entity_id
_entity_poly.type
_entity_poly.pdbx_seq_one_letter_code
_entity_poly.pdbx_strand_id
1 'polypeptide(L)' 'HIRIAAMNCLHSYSDYPTVTIQPYKLDVIEELVELLDDKKRLVRKAAVRTRTRWFLVGAPGGLE' A
#
# COMPACT_ATOMS: atom_id res chain seq x y z
N HIS A 1 -4.79 -12.60 10.46
CA HIS A 1 -5.69 -12.78 9.32
C HIS A 1 -6.24 -11.46 8.83
N ILE A 2 -7.02 -10.72 9.64
CA ILE A 2 -7.66 -9.45 9.21
C ILE A 2 -6.66 -8.41 8.69
N ARG A 3 -5.59 -8.09 9.43
CA ARG A 3 -4.60 -7.08 8.99
C ARG A 3 -3.97 -7.40 7.63
N ILE A 4 -3.55 -8.65 7.42
CA ILE A 4 -2.99 -9.09 6.13
C ILE A 4 -4.04 -8.98 5.01
N ALA A 5 -5.29 -9.38 5.29
CA ALA A 5 -6.38 -9.25 4.31
C ALA A 5 -6.64 -7.78 3.95
N ALA A 6 -6.71 -6.88 4.93
CA ALA A 6 -6.86 -5.44 4.70
C ALA A 6 -5.71 -4.87 3.84
N MET A 7 -4.48 -5.30 4.09
CA MET A 7 -3.31 -4.87 3.32
C MET A 7 -3.30 -5.44 1.90
N ASN A 8 -3.85 -6.64 1.70
CA ASN A 8 -4.09 -7.19 0.36
C ASN A 8 -5.14 -6.35 -0.38
N CYS A 9 -6.23 -5.93 0.28
CA CYS A 9 -7.22 -5.04 -0.34
C CYS A 9 -6.61 -3.69 -0.72
N LEU A 10 -5.87 -3.05 0.20
CA LEU A 10 -5.12 -1.82 -0.10
C LEU A 10 -4.16 -2.02 -1.27
N HIS A 11 -3.45 -3.15 -1.32
CA HIS A 11 -2.59 -3.46 -2.46
C HIS A 11 -3.36 -3.56 -3.78
N SER A 12 -4.55 -4.16 -3.79
CA SER A 12 -5.38 -4.21 -5.00
C SER A 12 -5.94 -2.84 -5.41
N TYR A 13 -6.19 -1.94 -4.45
CA TYR A 13 -6.66 -0.59 -4.76
C TYR A 13 -5.63 0.26 -5.51
N SER A 14 -4.34 -0.07 -5.45
CA SER A 14 -3.33 0.65 -6.24
C SER A 14 -3.51 0.48 -7.75
N ASP A 15 -4.33 -0.49 -8.18
CA ASP A 15 -4.59 -0.80 -9.58
C ASP A 15 -5.83 -0.06 -10.12
N TYR A 16 -6.49 0.73 -9.27
CA TYR A 16 -7.57 1.62 -9.70
C TYR A 16 -7.02 2.79 -10.50
N PRO A 17 -7.86 3.47 -11.32
CA PRO A 17 -7.44 4.64 -12.06
C PRO A 17 -6.71 5.65 -11.16
N THR A 18 -5.49 6.02 -11.52
CA THR A 18 -4.62 6.88 -10.72
C THR A 18 -5.34 8.15 -10.26
N VAL A 19 -6.11 8.78 -11.15
CA VAL A 19 -6.89 10.00 -10.83
C VAL A 19 -7.83 9.84 -9.65
N THR A 20 -8.36 8.63 -9.43
CA THR A 20 -9.30 8.32 -8.33
C THR A 20 -8.57 8.08 -7.01
N ILE A 21 -7.38 7.47 -7.05
CA ILE A 21 -6.66 7.05 -5.84
C ILE A 21 -5.56 8.02 -5.41
N GLN A 22 -5.09 8.88 -6.31
CA GLN A 22 -4.02 9.84 -6.06
C GLN A 22 -4.26 10.71 -4.81
N PRO A 23 -5.48 11.21 -4.52
CA PRO A 23 -5.72 12.02 -3.32
C PRO A 23 -5.38 11.30 -2.00
N TYR A 24 -5.48 9.97 -1.98
CA TYR A 24 -5.25 9.15 -0.78
C TYR A 24 -3.81 8.64 -0.66
N LYS A 25 -2.96 8.90 -1.66
CA LYS A 25 -1.64 8.29 -1.75
C LYS A 25 -0.77 8.59 -0.52
N LEU A 26 -0.73 9.85 -0.09
CA LEU A 26 0.10 10.28 1.03
C LEU A 26 -0.40 9.63 2.33
N ASP A 27 -1.68 9.77 2.64
CA ASP A 27 -2.32 9.19 3.82
C ASP A 27 -2.02 7.69 3.92
N VAL A 28 -2.20 6.94 2.82
CA VAL A 28 -1.92 5.49 2.82
C VAL A 28 -0.45 5.19 3.07
N ILE A 29 0.48 5.96 2.49
CA ILE A 29 1.92 5.72 2.67
C ILE A 29 2.37 6.01 4.10
N GLU A 30 1.81 7.04 4.74
CA GLU A 30 2.11 7.44 6.11
C GLU A 30 1.53 6.44 7.11
N GLU A 31 0.25 6.09 6.98
CA GLU A 31 -0.43 5.12 7.85
C GLU A 31 0.20 3.72 7.78
N LEU A 32 0.75 3.33 6.62
CA LEU A 32 1.44 2.05 6.47
C LEU A 32 2.80 1.99 7.22
N VAL A 33 3.36 3.12 7.67
CA VAL A 33 4.65 3.16 8.40
C VAL A 33 4.54 2.36 9.69
N GLU A 34 3.47 2.51 10.46
CA GLU A 34 3.29 1.79 11.73
C GLU A 34 3.27 0.27 11.54
N LEU A 35 2.77 -0.20 10.39
CA LEU A 35 2.69 -1.62 10.06
C LEU A 35 4.04 -2.22 9.66
N LEU A 36 5.05 -1.38 9.36
CA LEU A 36 6.41 -1.84 9.08
C LEU A 36 7.09 -2.40 10.33
N ASP A 37 6.71 -1.94 11.52
CA ASP A 37 7.22 -2.40 12.81
C ASP A 37 6.31 -3.43 13.49
N ASP A 38 5.36 -4.01 12.74
CA ASP A 38 4.43 -5.00 13.31
C ASP A 38 5.16 -6.21 13.91
N LYS A 39 4.74 -6.65 15.11
CA LYS A 39 5.31 -7.83 15.78
C LYS A 39 5.34 -9.09 14.92
N LYS A 40 4.43 -9.25 13.95
CA LYS A 40 4.35 -10.43 13.07
C LYS A 40 5.06 -10.19 11.74
N ARG A 41 6.09 -11.01 11.46
CA ARG A 41 6.85 -10.98 10.19
C ARG A 41 5.98 -10.98 8.93
N LEU A 42 4.89 -11.76 8.93
CA LEU A 42 3.98 -11.83 7.77
C LEU A 42 3.22 -10.52 7.53
N VAL A 43 2.91 -9.77 8.59
CA VAL A 43 2.29 -8.45 8.46
C VAL A 43 3.30 -7.46 7.92
N ARG A 44 4.53 -7.42 8.46
CA ARG A 44 5.60 -6.57 7.92
C ARG A 44 5.87 -6.84 6.43
N LYS A 45 5.90 -8.11 6.02
CA LYS A 45 6.07 -8.49 4.60
C LYS A 45 4.92 -7.94 3.73
N ALA A 46 3.68 -8.01 4.21
CA ALA A 46 2.56 -7.41 3.51
C ALA A 46 2.67 -5.87 3.48
N ALA A 47 3.14 -5.23 4.56
CA ALA A 47 3.25 -3.77 4.68
C ALA A 47 4.22 -3.23 3.65
N VAL A 48 5.42 -3.81 3.59
CA VAL A 48 6.44 -3.44 2.62
C VAL A 48 5.89 -3.57 1.20
N ARG A 49 5.29 -4.72 0.86
CA ARG A 49 4.75 -4.95 -0.49
C ARG A 49 3.65 -3.94 -0.86
N THR A 50 2.71 -3.69 0.05
CA THR A 50 1.62 -2.74 -0.18
C THR A 50 2.15 -1.31 -0.30
N ARG A 51 3.02 -0.87 0.63
CA ARG A 51 3.57 0.49 0.64
C ARG A 51 4.43 0.78 -0.59
N THR A 52 5.27 -0.16 -1.02
CA THR A 52 6.07 -0.02 -2.25
C THR A 52 5.17 0.17 -3.47
N ARG A 53 4.08 -0.60 -3.57
CA ARG A 53 3.12 -0.48 -4.67
C ARG A 53 2.44 0.89 -4.69
N TRP A 54 1.99 1.37 -3.53
CA TRP A 54 1.38 2.70 -3.38
C TRP A 54 2.36 3.85 -3.66
N PHE A 55 3.64 3.67 -3.35
CA PHE A 55 4.67 4.66 -3.66
C PHE A 55 4.80 4.91 -5.18
N LEU A 56 4.56 3.88 -6.00
CA LEU A 56 4.64 3.93 -7.46
C LEU A 56 3.38 4.50 -8.14
N VAL A 57 2.26 4.65 -7.42
CA VAL A 57 1.04 5.26 -7.97
C VAL A 57 1.34 6.66 -8.51
N GLY A 58 1.06 6.90 -9.79
CA GLY A 58 1.30 8.19 -10.45
C GLY A 58 2.78 8.52 -10.70
N ALA A 59 3.70 7.59 -10.52
CA ALA A 59 5.10 7.78 -10.91
C ALA A 59 5.25 7.66 -12.44
N PRO A 60 6.07 8.50 -13.10
CA PRO A 60 6.37 8.34 -14.52
C PRO A 60 7.09 6.99 -14.76
N GLY A 61 6.51 6.15 -15.62
CA GLY A 61 6.97 4.77 -15.84
C GLY A 61 6.60 3.77 -14.73
N GLY A 62 5.73 4.17 -13.79
CA GLY A 62 5.14 3.29 -12.77
C GLY A 62 3.81 2.70 -13.22
N LEU A 63 3.45 1.55 -12.64
CA LEU A 63 2.21 0.77 -12.80
C LEU A 63 1.43 1.06 -14.10
N GLU A 64 2.03 0.71 -15.24
CA GLU A 64 1.31 0.44 -16.49
C GLU A 64 0.70 -0.97 -16.47
#